data_AF-A0A167ZGB9-F1
#
_entry.id   AF-A0A167ZGB9-F1
#
_cell.length_a   1.000
_cell.length_b   1.000
_cell.length_c   1.000
_cell.angle_alpha   90.00
_cell.angle_beta   90.00
_cell.angle_gamma   90.00
#
_symmetry.space_group_name_H-M   'P 1'
#
loop_
_entity.id
_entity.type
_entity.pdbx_description
1 polymer ?
#
loop_
_entity_poly.entity_id
_entity_poly.type
_entity_poly.pdbx_seq_one_letter_code
_entity_poly.pdbx_strand_id
1 'polypeptide(L)'
;MSKASLGDEKTTHGVSSSPVPPPSDTATMPRDASSSPGHGQRPLLSSQPDGATVYGSIPGDDDDPSSPSAAAHLVTAAEQRDLRRGLAERHLSMIGVAGAVGTGLFLGLGGAVRAGGPLGALLGYATVGLVVCAVQFALGEASALLPVTGSFVRHAEFLVDPAWGFAVGWNLVYGNLLSIPSEITAICVLFQFWTDINPSVWIVTFVALTVGVGACVVRVFGEVEFFFALLKIALVVFLVILGLVIDLGGVPGTPALYFKYWSSPGPFVEYIAAGNWGRFLGYWSVMTSAVFSFAGVESIAMAGAETRNPRKAIPAACRNVFWRILLFYMLAIFVVGLLVASDDPRLDGAGDSVTQSPFVIAAQAAHLPAIPSVVNAILISSAWSSANQALLSGTRALYALALEGQAPAVFLRTTRWGVPWACVALFAVFALLSFMSLSAGALDAFYWFVSLTAAGVLVSWIAILVNHLRLRRALRVQGFPATRLPWHNAWTPYASAWALGMCVVILLTGGFRVFTKGNWSAQSFVSSYLDIPLVAAAYLIWKRVKRTKVVKLSEIPLLAALEQAEQKDVNDGDGEV
;
A
#
# COMPACT_ATOMS: atom_id res chain seq x y z
N MET A 1 -40.69 -38.51 34.00
CA MET A 1 -39.82 -39.37 34.83
C MET A 1 -38.40 -38.84 34.71
N SER A 2 -37.55 -38.70 35.73
CA SER A 2 -37.80 -38.66 37.19
C SER A 2 -36.67 -37.88 37.89
N LYS A 3 -37.02 -37.14 38.95
CA LYS A 3 -36.27 -36.63 40.14
C LYS A 3 -34.80 -37.07 40.35
N ALA A 4 -33.92 -36.36 41.07
CA ALA A 4 -33.82 -35.01 41.71
C ALA A 4 -32.33 -34.87 42.20
N SER A 5 -31.78 -33.88 42.94
CA SER A 5 -32.31 -33.03 44.02
C SER A 5 -31.29 -31.95 44.46
N LEU A 6 -31.75 -30.71 44.72
CA LEU A 6 -31.30 -29.63 45.65
C LEU A 6 -29.81 -29.37 46.00
N GLY A 7 -29.41 -28.12 46.31
CA GLY A 7 -30.23 -26.90 46.43
C GLY A 7 -29.45 -25.59 46.74
N ASP A 8 -30.21 -24.50 46.85
CA ASP A 8 -29.77 -23.12 47.16
C ASP A 8 -29.73 -22.81 48.67
N GLU A 9 -29.04 -21.73 49.07
CA GLU A 9 -29.51 -20.85 50.15
C GLU A 9 -29.18 -19.36 49.88
N LYS A 10 -29.94 -18.42 50.46
CA LYS A 10 -29.88 -16.95 50.23
C LYS A 10 -30.18 -16.11 51.49
N THR A 11 -29.45 -15.00 51.67
CA THR A 11 -29.91 -13.69 52.23
C THR A 11 -29.06 -12.58 51.60
N THR A 12 -29.47 -11.39 51.12
CA THR A 12 -30.66 -10.50 51.17
C THR A 12 -30.62 -9.33 52.19
N HIS A 13 -31.16 -8.19 51.74
CA HIS A 13 -31.30 -6.86 52.40
C HIS A 13 -30.02 -6.01 52.55
N GLY A 14 -30.03 -4.69 52.36
CA GLY A 14 -31.15 -3.79 52.00
C GLY A 14 -30.68 -2.43 51.42
N VAL A 15 -31.61 -1.55 51.00
CA VAL A 15 -31.34 -0.31 50.21
C VAL A 15 -32.04 0.92 50.80
N SER A 16 -31.31 2.02 51.01
CA SER A 16 -31.74 3.45 51.15
C SER A 16 -30.49 4.30 51.47
N SER A 17 -30.29 5.59 51.15
CA SER A 17 -30.89 6.58 50.21
C SER A 17 -29.96 7.82 50.11
N SER A 18 -30.05 8.61 49.02
CA SER A 18 -29.37 9.92 48.78
C SER A 18 -29.91 11.07 49.70
N PRO A 19 -29.46 12.36 49.67
CA PRO A 19 -28.51 13.04 48.74
C PRO A 19 -27.55 14.18 49.29
N VAL A 20 -26.50 14.55 48.51
CA VAL A 20 -26.05 15.91 48.03
C VAL A 20 -26.28 17.19 48.91
N PRO A 21 -25.32 18.18 49.11
CA PRO A 21 -23.84 18.21 48.95
C PRO A 21 -23.07 19.10 50.04
N PRO A 22 -22.22 20.18 49.83
CA PRO A 22 -21.34 20.83 50.88
C PRO A 22 -21.65 22.38 51.06
N PRO A 23 -20.77 23.38 51.40
CA PRO A 23 -19.33 23.47 51.82
C PRO A 23 -18.97 24.48 52.99
N SER A 24 -17.69 24.88 53.11
CA SER A 24 -17.12 26.04 53.90
C SER A 24 -16.95 25.85 55.44
N ASP A 25 -16.10 26.53 56.25
CA ASP A 25 -15.01 27.56 56.19
C ASP A 25 -14.27 27.63 57.59
N THR A 26 -13.21 28.38 57.99
CA THR A 26 -12.19 29.35 57.44
C THR A 26 -10.96 29.48 58.40
N ALA A 27 -9.86 30.14 57.98
CA ALA A 27 -8.80 30.82 58.80
C ALA A 27 -7.82 29.92 59.63
N THR A 28 -6.66 30.36 60.19
CA THR A 28 -6.07 31.72 60.42
C THR A 28 -4.51 31.74 60.38
N MET A 29 -3.89 32.93 60.25
CA MET A 29 -2.44 33.28 60.31
C MET A 29 -1.91 33.47 61.76
N PRO A 30 -0.63 33.88 62.10
CA PRO A 30 0.39 34.70 61.37
C PRO A 30 1.87 34.14 61.49
N ARG A 31 3.04 34.83 61.47
CA ARG A 31 3.51 36.25 61.38
C ARG A 31 5.00 36.35 60.89
N ASP A 32 5.61 37.56 61.00
CA ASP A 32 7.02 38.02 60.96
C ASP A 32 7.88 37.73 59.69
N ALA A 33 8.39 38.69 58.89
CA ALA A 33 9.11 39.98 59.08
C ALA A 33 10.65 39.80 59.20
N SER A 34 11.54 40.48 58.45
CA SER A 34 11.45 41.58 57.44
C SER A 34 12.50 41.35 56.32
N SER A 35 12.92 42.23 55.37
CA SER A 35 12.90 43.70 55.17
C SER A 35 13.11 44.09 53.67
N SER A 36 13.41 45.37 53.37
CA SER A 36 13.59 46.00 52.02
C SER A 36 14.66 47.13 52.10
N PRO A 37 14.97 47.99 51.07
CA PRO A 37 14.49 48.07 49.67
C PRO A 37 15.58 48.38 48.59
N GLY A 38 15.17 48.57 47.32
CA GLY A 38 15.99 49.15 46.23
C GLY A 38 15.14 49.61 45.02
N HIS A 39 15.51 50.73 44.37
CA HIS A 39 14.78 51.37 43.25
C HIS A 39 15.02 50.71 41.86
N GLY A 40 14.25 50.98 40.78
CA GLY A 40 13.26 52.04 40.54
C GLY A 40 12.29 51.79 39.36
N GLN A 41 11.63 52.85 38.84
CA GLN A 41 10.42 52.76 37.99
C GLN A 41 10.59 53.11 36.48
N ARG A 42 9.51 52.86 35.72
CA ARG A 42 9.29 52.98 34.26
C ARG A 42 9.32 54.43 33.71
N PRO A 43 9.24 54.60 32.38
CA PRO A 43 7.98 55.11 31.80
C PRO A 43 7.44 54.29 30.58
N LEU A 44 6.48 54.84 29.82
CA LEU A 44 5.60 54.12 28.86
C LEU A 44 5.51 54.76 27.46
N LEU A 45 5.09 53.94 26.48
CA LEU A 45 4.26 54.24 25.29
C LEU A 45 4.75 55.19 24.16
N SER A 46 4.79 54.66 22.92
CA SER A 46 4.29 55.34 21.71
C SER A 46 3.91 54.39 20.56
N SER A 47 2.78 54.71 19.91
CA SER A 47 2.30 54.40 18.54
C SER A 47 2.88 53.26 17.65
N GLN A 48 1.96 52.41 17.15
CA GLN A 48 1.99 51.65 15.87
C GLN A 48 1.99 52.61 14.64
N PRO A 49 2.25 52.18 13.36
CA PRO A 49 1.65 51.00 12.71
C PRO A 49 2.53 50.15 11.75
N ASP A 50 1.91 49.06 11.27
CA ASP A 50 2.10 48.31 10.02
C ASP A 50 3.47 47.86 9.48
N GLY A 51 3.56 46.54 9.19
CA GLY A 51 3.90 46.13 7.82
C GLY A 51 5.37 45.81 7.47
N ALA A 52 6.09 45.00 8.26
CA ALA A 52 7.38 44.43 7.83
C ALA A 52 7.52 42.93 8.15
N THR A 53 7.79 42.11 7.13
CA THR A 53 8.16 40.69 7.29
C THR A 53 9.61 40.57 7.77
N VAL A 54 9.81 40.06 9.00
CA VAL A 54 11.15 39.76 9.51
C VAL A 54 11.73 38.55 8.76
N TYR A 55 12.78 38.78 7.97
CA TYR A 55 13.62 37.71 7.46
C TYR A 55 14.41 37.09 8.63
N GLY A 56 14.09 35.85 8.98
CA GLY A 56 14.86 35.08 9.96
C GLY A 56 16.24 34.75 9.41
N SER A 57 17.27 34.95 10.23
CA SER A 57 18.67 34.76 9.85
C SER A 57 19.03 33.30 9.54
N ILE A 58 20.00 33.14 8.62
CA ILE A 58 20.70 31.87 8.37
C ILE A 58 21.51 31.50 9.63
N PRO A 59 21.35 30.29 10.20
CA PRO A 59 22.32 29.73 11.16
C PRO A 59 23.65 29.43 10.44
N GLY A 60 24.78 29.73 11.08
CA GLY A 60 26.11 29.61 10.45
C GLY A 60 26.60 28.18 10.24
N ASP A 61 27.57 28.01 9.33
CA ASP A 61 28.17 26.74 8.89
C ASP A 61 29.11 26.08 9.94
N ASP A 62 28.76 26.11 11.23
CA ASP A 62 29.60 25.60 12.34
C ASP A 62 29.25 24.15 12.78
N ASP A 63 28.40 23.43 12.05
CA ASP A 63 28.12 22.00 12.28
C ASP A 63 29.23 21.11 11.69
N ASP A 64 30.19 20.70 12.53
CA ASP A 64 31.23 19.72 12.19
C ASP A 64 30.62 18.37 11.75
N PRO A 65 30.80 17.93 10.48
CA PRO A 65 30.24 16.68 9.97
C PRO A 65 30.74 15.40 10.66
N SER A 66 31.75 15.50 11.54
CA SER A 66 32.30 14.38 12.31
C SER A 66 31.65 14.18 13.69
N SER A 67 30.77 15.09 14.13
CA SER A 67 30.14 14.97 15.45
C SER A 67 29.11 13.83 15.51
N PRO A 68 29.10 13.00 16.58
CA PRO A 68 28.04 12.00 16.79
C PRO A 68 26.63 12.61 16.97
N SER A 69 26.56 13.91 17.27
CA SER A 69 25.31 14.66 17.45
C SER A 69 24.53 14.83 16.15
N ALA A 70 25.23 15.06 15.02
CA ALA A 70 24.58 15.18 13.71
C ALA A 70 23.82 13.89 13.31
N ALA A 71 24.33 12.72 13.70
CA ALA A 71 23.67 11.43 13.49
C ALA A 71 22.47 11.18 14.43
N ALA A 72 22.29 11.99 15.48
CA ALA A 72 21.20 11.84 16.46
C ALA A 72 19.88 12.49 15.99
N HIS A 73 19.91 13.32 14.94
CA HIS A 73 18.69 13.83 14.29
C HIS A 73 18.01 12.75 13.44
N LEU A 74 17.42 11.76 14.12
CA LEU A 74 16.62 10.64 13.56
C LEU A 74 15.39 11.06 12.74
N VAL A 75 15.11 12.38 12.66
CA VAL A 75 14.18 13.01 11.73
C VAL A 75 14.88 14.26 11.19
N THR A 76 15.09 14.33 9.88
CA THR A 76 15.64 15.52 9.24
C THR A 76 14.68 16.69 9.44
N ALA A 77 15.12 17.76 10.10
CA ALA A 77 14.26 18.92 10.40
C ALA A 77 13.70 19.59 9.12
N ALA A 78 14.32 19.35 7.96
CA ALA A 78 13.84 19.75 6.64
C ALA A 78 12.51 19.05 6.25
N GLU A 79 12.34 17.74 6.49
CA GLU A 79 11.12 17.02 6.11
C GLU A 79 9.88 17.57 6.85
N GLN A 80 10.04 18.07 8.08
CA GLN A 80 8.98 18.73 8.84
C GLN A 80 8.65 20.16 8.36
N ARG A 81 9.51 20.78 7.54
CA ARG A 81 9.46 22.20 7.21
C ARG A 81 8.83 22.49 5.84
N ASP A 82 9.11 21.66 4.84
CA ASP A 82 8.74 21.95 3.44
C ASP A 82 7.43 21.28 2.99
N LEU A 83 7.03 20.16 3.59
CA LEU A 83 5.75 19.51 3.30
C LEU A 83 4.65 20.02 4.26
N ARG A 84 3.80 20.93 3.77
CA ARG A 84 2.61 21.38 4.50
C ARG A 84 1.69 20.19 4.83
N ARG A 85 1.58 19.85 6.12
CA ARG A 85 0.58 18.92 6.69
C ARG A 85 -0.81 19.25 6.14
N GLY A 86 -1.27 18.46 5.18
CA GLY A 86 -2.45 18.79 4.36
C GLY A 86 -3.39 17.63 4.07
N LEU A 87 -3.03 16.39 4.44
CA LEU A 87 -3.92 15.24 4.39
C LEU A 87 -4.50 14.99 5.78
N ALA A 88 -5.83 14.95 5.88
CA ALA A 88 -6.49 14.52 7.11
C ALA A 88 -6.30 13.01 7.32
N GLU A 89 -6.23 12.59 8.59
CA GLU A 89 -6.03 11.20 9.01
C GLU A 89 -7.00 10.21 8.34
N ARG A 90 -8.25 10.66 8.10
CA ARG A 90 -9.27 9.92 7.35
C ARG A 90 -8.82 9.58 5.92
N HIS A 91 -8.21 10.52 5.20
CA HIS A 91 -7.81 10.33 3.79
C HIS A 91 -6.73 9.25 3.68
N LEU A 92 -5.74 9.26 4.58
CA LEU A 92 -4.67 8.25 4.58
C LEU A 92 -5.21 6.82 4.77
N SER A 93 -6.14 6.62 5.71
CA SER A 93 -6.73 5.30 5.96
C SER A 93 -7.56 4.74 4.78
N MET A 94 -7.96 5.60 3.84
CA MET A 94 -8.69 5.20 2.63
C MET A 94 -7.78 5.09 1.40
N ILE A 95 -6.79 5.97 1.22
CA ILE A 95 -5.72 5.83 0.22
C ILE A 95 -5.04 4.46 0.33
N GLY A 96 -4.79 4.00 1.56
CA GLY A 96 -4.17 2.71 1.85
C GLY A 96 -4.98 1.46 1.49
N VAL A 97 -6.30 1.57 1.31
CA VAL A 97 -7.17 0.44 0.91
C VAL A 97 -7.66 0.59 -0.52
N ALA A 98 -7.90 1.81 -0.99
CA ALA A 98 -8.28 2.10 -2.37
C ALA A 98 -7.12 1.93 -3.36
N GLY A 99 -5.87 2.10 -2.90
CA GLY A 99 -4.67 1.85 -3.71
C GLY A 99 -4.40 0.37 -3.99
N ALA A 100 -4.89 -0.53 -3.13
CA ALA A 100 -4.85 -1.96 -3.40
C ALA A 100 -5.97 -2.40 -4.36
N VAL A 101 -7.17 -1.82 -4.22
CA VAL A 101 -8.33 -2.11 -5.07
C VAL A 101 -8.19 -1.44 -6.44
N GLY A 102 -7.38 -2.07 -7.30
CA GLY A 102 -7.13 -1.68 -8.69
C GLY A 102 -7.53 -2.75 -9.71
N THR A 103 -7.02 -2.65 -10.94
CA THR A 103 -7.40 -3.55 -12.05
C THR A 103 -6.96 -5.00 -11.90
N GLY A 104 -6.01 -5.30 -11.00
CA GLY A 104 -5.63 -6.67 -10.68
C GLY A 104 -6.82 -7.54 -10.25
N LEU A 105 -7.64 -7.04 -9.29
CA LEU A 105 -8.80 -7.77 -8.77
C LEU A 105 -9.92 -7.95 -9.80
N PHE A 106 -10.04 -7.06 -10.78
CA PHE A 106 -11.18 -7.02 -11.68
C PHE A 106 -10.90 -7.53 -13.11
N LEU A 107 -9.68 -7.33 -13.61
CA LEU A 107 -9.24 -7.78 -14.94
C LEU A 107 -8.19 -8.91 -14.82
N GLY A 108 -7.18 -8.73 -13.97
CA GLY A 108 -6.15 -9.76 -13.71
C GLY A 108 -6.71 -11.06 -13.09
N LEU A 109 -7.84 -10.97 -12.38
CA LEU A 109 -8.59 -12.12 -11.90
C LEU A 109 -9.15 -13.00 -13.03
N GLY A 110 -9.46 -12.44 -14.20
CA GLY A 110 -9.95 -13.22 -15.35
C GLY A 110 -8.91 -14.25 -15.82
N GLY A 111 -7.68 -13.79 -16.05
CA GLY A 111 -6.55 -14.68 -16.37
C GLY A 111 -6.21 -15.65 -15.24
N ALA A 112 -6.34 -15.24 -13.97
CA ALA A 112 -6.11 -16.12 -12.83
C ALA A 112 -7.13 -17.27 -12.73
N VAL A 113 -8.42 -16.99 -12.92
CA VAL A 113 -9.48 -18.02 -12.94
C VAL A 113 -9.32 -18.93 -14.15
N ARG A 114 -8.95 -18.38 -15.31
CA ARG A 114 -8.67 -19.16 -16.53
C ARG A 114 -7.48 -20.10 -16.38
N ALA A 115 -6.36 -19.63 -15.83
CA ALA A 115 -5.13 -20.42 -15.74
C ALA A 115 -5.13 -21.38 -14.53
N GLY A 116 -5.76 -21.00 -13.41
CA GLY A 116 -5.80 -21.78 -12.18
C GLY A 116 -7.05 -22.64 -11.97
N GLY A 117 -8.19 -22.29 -12.59
CA GLY A 117 -9.52 -22.74 -12.15
C GLY A 117 -9.99 -21.96 -10.91
N PRO A 118 -11.27 -22.10 -10.50
CA PRO A 118 -11.85 -21.32 -9.41
C PRO A 118 -11.17 -21.57 -8.05
N LEU A 119 -10.82 -22.81 -7.73
CA LEU A 119 -10.09 -23.13 -6.50
C LEU A 119 -8.59 -22.82 -6.62
N GLY A 120 -7.99 -23.00 -7.80
CA GLY A 120 -6.59 -22.60 -8.03
C GLY A 120 -6.38 -21.09 -7.90
N ALA A 121 -7.29 -20.28 -8.42
CA ALA A 121 -7.30 -18.84 -8.23
C ALA A 121 -7.46 -18.46 -6.74
N LEU A 122 -8.45 -19.06 -6.06
CA LEU A 122 -8.70 -18.81 -4.64
C LEU A 122 -7.49 -19.15 -3.76
N LEU A 123 -6.85 -20.30 -3.97
CA LEU A 123 -5.65 -20.70 -3.24
C LEU A 123 -4.42 -19.86 -3.59
N GLY A 124 -4.29 -19.40 -4.84
CA GLY A 124 -3.20 -18.50 -5.26
C GLY A 124 -3.27 -17.16 -4.53
N TYR A 125 -4.43 -16.52 -4.53
CA TYR A 125 -4.65 -15.28 -3.79
C TYR A 125 -4.62 -15.46 -2.27
N ALA A 126 -5.05 -16.61 -1.72
CA ALA A 126 -4.85 -16.93 -0.31
C ALA A 126 -3.36 -16.96 0.07
N THR A 127 -2.55 -17.61 -0.76
CA THR A 127 -1.10 -17.77 -0.54
C THR A 127 -0.38 -16.42 -0.57
N VAL A 128 -0.67 -15.58 -1.57
CA VAL A 128 -0.12 -14.21 -1.60
C VAL A 128 -0.71 -13.34 -0.49
N GLY A 129 -1.99 -13.49 -0.14
CA GLY A 129 -2.62 -12.78 0.99
C GLY A 129 -1.97 -13.09 2.34
N LEU A 130 -1.48 -14.32 2.55
CA LEU A 130 -0.69 -14.69 3.73
C LEU A 130 0.72 -14.07 3.71
N VAL A 131 1.36 -13.98 2.54
CA VAL A 131 2.62 -13.25 2.35
C VAL A 131 2.42 -11.75 2.67
N VAL A 132 1.36 -11.13 2.13
CA VAL A 132 0.97 -9.74 2.40
C VAL A 132 0.69 -9.51 3.89
N CYS A 133 0.05 -10.46 4.58
CA CYS A 133 -0.12 -10.38 6.03
C CYS A 133 1.23 -10.29 6.76
N ALA A 134 2.18 -11.17 6.45
CA ALA A 134 3.51 -11.13 7.03
C ALA A 134 4.26 -9.83 6.69
N VAL A 135 4.14 -9.31 5.46
CA VAL A 135 4.69 -8.01 5.04
C VAL A 135 4.07 -6.85 5.83
N GLN A 136 2.75 -6.82 6.02
CA GLN A 136 2.05 -5.76 6.74
C GLN A 136 2.39 -5.75 8.24
N PHE A 137 2.51 -6.92 8.86
CA PHE A 137 2.96 -7.01 10.25
C PHE A 137 4.45 -6.67 10.40
N ALA A 138 5.30 -7.06 9.44
CA ALA A 138 6.71 -6.67 9.40
C ALA A 138 6.90 -5.14 9.25
N LEU A 139 6.14 -4.53 8.34
CA LEU A 139 6.09 -3.09 8.11
C LEU A 139 5.57 -2.36 9.35
N GLY A 140 4.46 -2.81 9.93
CA GLY A 140 3.87 -2.22 11.13
C GLY A 140 4.83 -2.19 12.33
N GLU A 141 5.55 -3.28 12.61
CA GLU A 141 6.54 -3.30 13.71
C GLU A 141 7.75 -2.38 13.43
N ALA A 142 8.16 -2.23 12.17
CA ALA A 142 9.25 -1.32 11.80
C ALA A 142 8.81 0.16 11.84
N SER A 143 7.66 0.51 11.27
CA SER A 143 7.10 1.86 11.27
C SER A 143 6.62 2.32 12.66
N ALA A 144 6.25 1.40 13.56
CA ALA A 144 5.96 1.71 14.96
C ALA A 144 7.19 2.27 15.70
N LEU A 145 8.38 1.75 15.42
CA LEU A 145 9.64 2.23 15.97
C LEU A 145 10.19 3.45 15.20
N LEU A 146 10.12 3.41 13.87
CA LEU A 146 10.68 4.42 12.97
C LEU A 146 9.59 5.00 12.04
N PRO A 147 8.71 5.89 12.54
CA PRO A 147 7.68 6.55 11.74
C PRO A 147 8.29 7.69 10.91
N VAL A 148 8.93 7.34 9.80
CA VAL A 148 9.65 8.25 8.89
C VAL A 148 9.02 8.29 7.50
N THR A 149 9.16 9.41 6.80
CA THR A 149 8.67 9.58 5.42
C THR A 149 9.33 8.58 4.49
N GLY A 150 8.55 7.96 3.59
CA GLY A 150 9.06 6.90 2.70
C GLY A 150 9.38 5.56 3.40
N SER A 151 9.07 5.44 4.70
CA SER A 151 9.06 4.21 5.50
C SER A 151 10.11 3.17 5.13
N PHE A 152 9.75 2.12 4.37
CA PHE A 152 10.62 0.97 4.14
C PHE A 152 11.88 1.27 3.32
N VAL A 153 11.89 2.37 2.54
CA VAL A 153 13.08 2.88 1.85
C VAL A 153 14.09 3.41 2.87
N ARG A 154 13.64 4.23 3.83
CA ARG A 154 14.46 4.75 4.93
C ARG A 154 14.83 3.68 5.95
N HIS A 155 13.94 2.71 6.21
CA HIS A 155 14.27 1.54 7.03
C HIS A 155 15.38 0.69 6.39
N ALA A 156 15.42 0.60 5.06
CA ALA A 156 16.51 -0.07 4.34
C ALA A 156 17.84 0.68 4.47
N GLU A 157 17.81 2.00 4.34
CA GLU A 157 18.97 2.88 4.57
C GLU A 157 19.52 2.76 6.01
N PHE A 158 18.65 2.89 7.02
CA PHE A 158 19.01 2.88 8.44
C PHE A 158 19.39 1.49 8.98
N LEU A 159 18.64 0.43 8.64
CA LEU A 159 18.85 -0.91 9.19
C LEU A 159 19.85 -1.74 8.37
N VAL A 160 19.91 -1.57 7.04
CA VAL A 160 20.61 -2.48 6.13
C VAL A 160 21.92 -1.89 5.60
N ASP A 161 21.81 -0.90 4.71
CA ASP A 161 22.89 -0.32 3.90
C ASP A 161 22.29 0.86 3.11
N PRO A 162 22.89 2.06 3.07
CA PRO A 162 22.40 3.16 2.24
C PRO A 162 22.30 2.82 0.74
N ALA A 163 23.10 1.87 0.22
CA ALA A 163 22.92 1.37 -1.13
C ALA A 163 21.65 0.51 -1.30
N TRP A 164 21.17 -0.15 -0.24
CA TRP A 164 19.90 -0.85 -0.26
C TRP A 164 18.73 0.14 -0.19
N GLY A 165 18.85 1.20 0.63
CA GLY A 165 17.92 2.34 0.59
C GLY A 165 17.76 2.93 -0.82
N PHE A 166 18.89 3.29 -1.45
CA PHE A 166 18.94 3.78 -2.83
C PHE A 166 18.25 2.84 -3.84
N ALA A 167 18.59 1.55 -3.81
CA ALA A 167 18.06 0.56 -4.76
C ALA A 167 16.55 0.35 -4.57
N VAL A 168 16.07 0.28 -3.33
CA VAL A 168 14.65 0.11 -2.99
C VAL A 168 13.84 1.38 -3.27
N GLY A 169 14.44 2.56 -3.11
CA GLY A 169 13.84 3.83 -3.50
C GLY A 169 13.66 3.96 -5.01
N TRP A 170 14.69 3.62 -5.79
CA TRP A 170 14.58 3.61 -7.26
C TRP A 170 13.63 2.50 -7.77
N ASN A 171 13.59 1.34 -7.11
CA ASN A 171 12.58 0.31 -7.36
C ASN A 171 11.15 0.84 -7.15
N LEU A 172 10.90 1.59 -6.08
CA LEU A 172 9.60 2.22 -5.83
C LEU A 172 9.25 3.24 -6.94
N VAL A 173 10.18 4.08 -7.37
CA VAL A 173 9.95 4.99 -8.51
C VAL A 173 9.62 4.21 -9.78
N TYR A 174 10.40 3.17 -10.09
CA TYR A 174 10.20 2.28 -11.24
C TYR A 174 8.83 1.57 -11.23
N GLY A 175 8.42 0.98 -10.10
CA GLY A 175 7.11 0.35 -9.96
C GLY A 175 5.95 1.32 -10.19
N ASN A 176 6.04 2.56 -9.69
CA ASN A 176 5.04 3.59 -9.98
C ASN A 176 5.08 4.07 -11.44
N LEU A 177 6.25 4.13 -12.08
CA LEU A 177 6.40 4.47 -13.51
C LEU A 177 5.74 3.44 -14.44
N LEU A 178 5.71 2.15 -14.04
CA LEU A 178 5.06 1.08 -14.81
C LEU A 178 3.60 0.81 -14.40
N SER A 179 3.20 1.16 -13.19
CA SER A 179 1.80 1.10 -12.76
C SER A 179 0.90 1.98 -13.64
N ILE A 180 1.31 3.21 -13.98
CA ILE A 180 0.51 4.10 -14.85
C ILE A 180 0.16 3.45 -16.21
N PRO A 181 1.11 2.97 -17.04
CA PRO A 181 0.78 2.30 -18.29
C PRO A 181 0.06 0.96 -18.08
N SER A 182 0.24 0.25 -16.96
CA SER A 182 -0.58 -0.93 -16.63
C SER A 182 -2.07 -0.58 -16.50
N GLU A 183 -2.40 0.51 -15.79
CA GLU A 183 -3.78 0.93 -15.59
C GLU A 183 -4.39 1.54 -16.86
N ILE A 184 -3.62 2.31 -17.64
CA ILE A 184 -4.11 2.88 -18.91
C ILE A 184 -4.30 1.79 -19.98
N THR A 185 -3.47 0.75 -20.03
CA THR A 185 -3.73 -0.42 -20.91
C THR A 185 -4.93 -1.24 -20.44
N ALA A 186 -5.15 -1.40 -19.13
CA ALA A 186 -6.38 -1.99 -18.61
C ALA A 186 -7.64 -1.18 -19.00
N ILE A 187 -7.58 0.16 -18.93
CA ILE A 187 -8.67 1.04 -19.42
C ILE A 187 -8.95 0.78 -20.92
N CYS A 188 -7.90 0.59 -21.73
CA CYS A 188 -8.06 0.26 -23.15
C CYS A 188 -8.79 -1.07 -23.38
N VAL A 189 -8.48 -2.11 -22.60
CA VAL A 189 -9.22 -3.40 -22.64
C VAL A 189 -10.67 -3.19 -22.23
N LEU A 190 -10.93 -2.45 -21.13
CA LEU A 190 -12.28 -2.22 -20.64
C LEU A 190 -13.14 -1.42 -21.64
N PHE A 191 -12.58 -0.48 -22.42
CA PHE A 191 -13.35 0.28 -23.42
C PHE A 191 -13.84 -0.56 -24.61
N GLN A 192 -13.16 -1.67 -24.94
CA GLN A 192 -13.58 -2.59 -26.01
C GLN A 192 -14.97 -3.19 -25.76
N PHE A 193 -15.46 -3.17 -24.52
CA PHE A 193 -16.83 -3.58 -24.17
C PHE A 193 -17.93 -2.79 -24.91
N TRP A 194 -17.69 -1.51 -25.25
CA TRP A 194 -18.68 -0.68 -25.96
C TRP A 194 -18.26 -0.32 -27.40
N THR A 195 -16.97 -0.36 -27.74
CA THR A 195 -16.51 0.19 -29.03
C THR A 195 -15.12 -0.29 -29.47
N ASP A 196 -15.00 -0.57 -30.77
CA ASP A 196 -13.76 -0.95 -31.46
C ASP A 196 -12.91 0.26 -31.90
N ILE A 197 -13.18 1.46 -31.38
CA ILE A 197 -12.37 2.66 -31.62
C ILE A 197 -10.91 2.39 -31.21
N ASN A 198 -9.98 2.79 -32.09
CA ASN A 198 -8.55 2.59 -31.91
C ASN A 198 -8.08 3.06 -30.51
N PRO A 199 -7.42 2.20 -29.71
CA PRO A 199 -7.08 2.53 -28.32
C PRO A 199 -6.22 3.79 -28.12
N SER A 200 -5.55 4.30 -29.16
CA SER A 200 -4.80 5.57 -29.12
C SER A 200 -5.63 6.74 -28.59
N VAL A 201 -6.94 6.78 -28.87
CA VAL A 201 -7.85 7.81 -28.35
C VAL A 201 -7.88 7.75 -26.82
N TRP A 202 -8.16 6.57 -26.26
CA TRP A 202 -8.21 6.35 -24.82
C TRP A 202 -6.86 6.58 -24.16
N ILE A 203 -5.75 6.17 -24.78
CA ILE A 203 -4.39 6.41 -24.28
C ILE A 203 -4.13 7.92 -24.19
N VAL A 204 -4.34 8.69 -25.27
CA VAL A 204 -4.12 10.14 -25.27
C VAL A 204 -5.01 10.83 -24.24
N THR A 205 -6.29 10.47 -24.17
CA THR A 205 -7.24 11.04 -23.19
C THR A 205 -6.80 10.74 -21.75
N PHE A 206 -6.54 9.48 -21.38
CA PHE A 206 -6.23 9.13 -20.00
C PHE A 206 -4.80 9.52 -19.58
N VAL A 207 -3.82 9.56 -20.49
CA VAL A 207 -2.52 10.19 -20.21
C VAL A 207 -2.70 11.69 -19.95
N ALA A 208 -3.43 12.41 -20.81
CA ALA A 208 -3.65 13.85 -20.64
C ALA A 208 -4.42 14.19 -19.34
N LEU A 209 -5.44 13.40 -19.00
CA LEU A 209 -6.18 13.53 -17.74
C LEU A 209 -5.29 13.25 -16.52
N THR A 210 -4.46 12.21 -16.56
CA THR A 210 -3.54 11.84 -15.47
C THR A 210 -2.48 12.92 -15.26
N VAL A 211 -1.89 13.47 -16.33
CA VAL A 211 -0.95 14.60 -16.27
C VAL A 211 -1.65 15.88 -15.78
N GLY A 212 -2.90 16.11 -16.19
CA GLY A 212 -3.71 17.23 -15.72
C GLY A 212 -3.95 17.18 -14.20
N VAL A 213 -4.36 16.02 -13.68
CA VAL A 213 -4.48 15.77 -12.23
C VAL A 213 -3.13 15.95 -11.52
N GLY A 214 -2.05 15.45 -12.13
CA GLY A 214 -0.68 15.65 -11.64
C GLY A 214 -0.22 17.12 -11.56
N ALA A 215 -0.83 18.02 -12.34
CA ALA A 215 -0.56 19.45 -12.32
C ALA A 215 -1.47 20.23 -11.35
N CYS A 216 -2.54 19.61 -10.83
CA CYS A 216 -3.48 20.23 -9.88
C CYS A 216 -2.93 20.31 -8.46
N VAL A 217 -3.58 21.13 -7.62
CA VAL A 217 -3.25 21.24 -6.19
C VAL A 217 -3.63 19.94 -5.46
N VAL A 218 -2.65 19.33 -4.79
CA VAL A 218 -2.74 18.05 -4.05
C VAL A 218 -4.01 17.90 -3.18
N ARG A 219 -4.50 18.99 -2.59
CA ARG A 219 -5.74 18.97 -1.79
C ARG A 219 -6.97 18.57 -2.60
N VAL A 220 -7.10 19.03 -3.85
CA VAL A 220 -8.23 18.68 -4.74
C VAL A 220 -8.17 17.21 -5.11
N PHE A 221 -6.96 16.69 -5.40
CA PHE A 221 -6.77 15.25 -5.62
C PHE A 221 -7.21 14.42 -4.40
N GLY A 222 -6.87 14.83 -3.17
CA GLY A 222 -7.23 14.08 -1.96
C GLY A 222 -8.74 13.89 -1.77
N GLU A 223 -9.56 14.90 -2.10
CA GLU A 223 -11.04 14.80 -2.03
C GLU A 223 -11.60 13.92 -3.15
N VAL A 224 -11.05 14.04 -4.38
CA VAL A 224 -11.46 13.24 -5.55
C VAL A 224 -11.10 11.76 -5.36
N GLU A 225 -9.91 11.47 -4.84
CA GLU A 225 -9.45 10.11 -4.57
C GLU A 225 -10.21 9.50 -3.38
N PHE A 226 -10.64 10.29 -2.39
CA PHE A 226 -11.57 9.83 -1.36
C PHE A 226 -12.94 9.40 -1.96
N PHE A 227 -13.46 10.12 -2.95
CA PHE A 227 -14.69 9.71 -3.64
C PHE A 227 -14.49 8.43 -4.46
N PHE A 228 -13.40 8.32 -5.24
CA PHE A 228 -13.09 7.08 -5.97
C PHE A 228 -12.81 5.89 -5.04
N ALA A 229 -12.16 6.12 -3.89
CA ALA A 229 -11.98 5.12 -2.85
C ALA A 229 -13.33 4.56 -2.36
N LEU A 230 -14.28 5.44 -2.02
CA LEU A 230 -15.61 5.04 -1.58
C LEU A 230 -16.36 4.26 -2.67
N LEU A 231 -16.26 4.71 -3.92
CA LEU A 231 -16.88 4.06 -5.09
C LEU A 231 -16.29 2.67 -5.34
N LYS A 232 -14.96 2.50 -5.27
CA LYS A 232 -14.25 1.20 -5.35
C LYS A 232 -14.76 0.22 -4.29
N ILE A 233 -14.85 0.65 -3.03
CA ILE A 233 -15.32 -0.18 -1.91
C ILE A 233 -16.78 -0.57 -2.10
N ALA A 234 -17.64 0.39 -2.49
CA ALA A 234 -19.05 0.15 -2.76
C ALA A 234 -19.24 -0.84 -3.93
N LEU A 235 -18.43 -0.75 -4.99
CA LEU A 235 -18.44 -1.71 -6.10
C LEU A 235 -18.12 -3.13 -5.62
N VAL A 236 -17.04 -3.34 -4.84
CA VAL A 236 -16.68 -4.69 -4.36
C VAL A 236 -17.81 -5.30 -3.52
N VAL A 237 -18.42 -4.52 -2.62
CA VAL A 237 -19.56 -4.98 -1.80
C VAL A 237 -20.79 -5.28 -2.66
N PHE A 238 -21.12 -4.41 -3.63
CA PHE A 238 -22.20 -4.63 -4.58
C PHE A 238 -22.00 -5.90 -5.41
N LEU A 239 -20.80 -6.11 -5.95
CA LEU A 239 -20.46 -7.25 -6.80
C LEU A 239 -20.49 -8.58 -6.03
N VAL A 240 -20.05 -8.59 -4.77
CA VAL A 240 -20.19 -9.75 -3.88
C VAL A 240 -21.68 -10.08 -3.63
N ILE A 241 -22.49 -9.08 -3.27
CA ILE A 241 -23.92 -9.29 -2.97
C ILE A 241 -24.67 -9.73 -4.23
N LEU A 242 -24.49 -9.03 -5.35
CA LEU A 242 -25.06 -9.37 -6.65
C LEU A 242 -24.67 -10.79 -7.06
N GLY A 243 -23.39 -11.13 -6.89
CA GLY A 243 -22.88 -12.45 -7.26
C GLY A 243 -23.52 -13.58 -6.47
N LEU A 244 -23.69 -13.41 -5.15
CA LEU A 244 -24.42 -14.38 -4.32
C LEU A 244 -25.91 -14.47 -4.70
N VAL A 245 -26.54 -13.36 -5.13
CA VAL A 245 -27.93 -13.36 -5.62
C VAL A 245 -28.04 -14.11 -6.96
N ILE A 246 -27.08 -13.96 -7.87
CA ILE A 246 -27.05 -14.73 -9.14
C ILE A 246 -26.81 -16.22 -8.86
N ASP A 247 -25.81 -16.55 -8.03
CA ASP A 247 -25.44 -17.93 -7.70
C ASP A 247 -26.60 -18.73 -7.12
N LEU A 248 -27.35 -18.14 -6.17
CA LEU A 248 -28.50 -18.75 -5.52
C LEU A 248 -29.79 -18.74 -6.36
N GLY A 249 -29.74 -18.28 -7.62
CA GLY A 249 -30.90 -18.24 -8.53
C GLY A 249 -31.93 -17.16 -8.20
N GLY A 250 -31.53 -16.09 -7.52
CA GLY A 250 -32.40 -14.96 -7.15
C GLY A 250 -32.76 -14.02 -8.31
N VAL A 251 -32.20 -14.24 -9.51
CA VAL A 251 -32.53 -13.48 -10.73
C VAL A 251 -33.57 -14.24 -11.55
N PRO A 252 -34.78 -13.70 -11.79
CA PRO A 252 -35.83 -14.39 -12.54
C PRO A 252 -35.36 -14.86 -13.92
N GLY A 253 -35.59 -16.14 -14.23
CA GLY A 253 -35.16 -16.78 -15.48
C GLY A 253 -33.71 -17.28 -15.51
N THR A 254 -32.88 -16.93 -14.52
CA THR A 254 -31.51 -17.47 -14.40
C THR A 254 -31.52 -18.67 -13.43
N PRO A 255 -31.06 -19.87 -13.85
CA PRO A 255 -30.96 -21.01 -12.95
C PRO A 255 -29.85 -20.80 -11.92
N ALA A 256 -30.07 -21.25 -10.69
CA ALA A 256 -29.02 -21.27 -9.66
C ALA A 256 -27.80 -22.09 -10.13
N LEU A 257 -26.61 -21.57 -9.83
CA LEU A 257 -25.33 -22.15 -10.25
C LEU A 257 -24.73 -23.03 -9.15
N TYR A 258 -24.71 -22.54 -7.92
CA TYR A 258 -24.00 -23.16 -6.80
C TYR A 258 -22.56 -23.53 -7.22
N PHE A 259 -22.07 -24.70 -6.80
CA PHE A 259 -20.74 -25.21 -7.15
C PHE A 259 -20.64 -25.82 -8.57
N LYS A 260 -21.43 -25.35 -9.55
CA LYS A 260 -21.41 -25.83 -10.94
C LYS A 260 -20.02 -25.76 -11.56
N TYR A 261 -19.39 -24.58 -11.61
CA TYR A 261 -18.09 -24.43 -12.28
C TYR A 261 -16.92 -25.06 -11.50
N TRP A 262 -17.08 -25.20 -10.19
CA TRP A 262 -16.21 -26.02 -9.34
C TRP A 262 -16.31 -27.53 -9.63
N SER A 263 -17.36 -27.97 -10.31
CA SER A 263 -17.59 -29.37 -10.71
C SER A 263 -17.31 -29.62 -12.19
N SER A 264 -17.66 -28.68 -13.07
CA SER A 264 -17.43 -28.71 -14.53
C SER A 264 -17.32 -27.26 -15.05
N PRO A 265 -16.18 -26.82 -15.61
CA PRO A 265 -15.01 -27.62 -16.03
C PRO A 265 -14.19 -28.23 -14.87
N GLY A 266 -14.32 -27.70 -13.65
CA GLY A 266 -13.71 -28.28 -12.44
C GLY A 266 -12.96 -27.26 -11.58
N PRO A 267 -12.42 -27.68 -10.43
CA PRO A 267 -11.87 -26.76 -9.44
C PRO A 267 -10.47 -26.23 -9.81
N PHE A 268 -9.73 -26.97 -10.64
CA PHE A 268 -8.38 -26.63 -11.12
C PHE A 268 -8.29 -26.82 -12.63
N VAL A 269 -7.59 -25.90 -13.31
CA VAL A 269 -7.25 -26.01 -14.74
C VAL A 269 -5.85 -26.62 -14.92
N GLU A 270 -5.66 -27.41 -15.97
CA GLU A 270 -4.37 -28.01 -16.33
C GLU A 270 -3.57 -27.06 -17.22
N TYR A 271 -2.49 -26.50 -16.67
CA TYR A 271 -1.68 -25.46 -17.29
C TYR A 271 -0.31 -25.97 -17.74
N ILE A 272 -0.01 -25.84 -19.04
CA ILE A 272 1.24 -26.28 -19.73
C ILE A 272 1.49 -27.80 -19.73
N ALA A 273 1.23 -28.49 -18.63
CA ALA A 273 1.32 -29.94 -18.48
C ALA A 273 -0.06 -30.54 -18.18
N ALA A 274 -0.19 -31.86 -18.32
CA ALA A 274 -1.41 -32.59 -17.98
C ALA A 274 -1.40 -33.10 -16.52
N GLY A 275 -2.58 -33.47 -16.02
CA GLY A 275 -2.82 -34.07 -14.71
C GLY A 275 -2.44 -33.17 -13.52
N ASN A 276 -2.15 -33.80 -12.38
CA ASN A 276 -1.89 -33.10 -11.11
C ASN A 276 -0.75 -32.07 -11.19
N TRP A 277 0.28 -32.30 -12.01
CA TRP A 277 1.34 -31.32 -12.23
C TRP A 277 0.84 -30.10 -13.00
N GLY A 278 0.04 -30.29 -14.05
CA GLY A 278 -0.65 -29.21 -14.76
C GLY A 278 -1.52 -28.35 -13.84
N ARG A 279 -2.26 -29.00 -12.93
CA ARG A 279 -3.12 -28.31 -11.93
C ARG A 279 -2.31 -27.49 -10.93
N PHE A 280 -1.15 -28.01 -10.50
CA PHE A 280 -0.23 -27.25 -9.66
C PHE A 280 0.38 -26.06 -10.42
N LEU A 281 0.80 -26.23 -11.68
CA LEU A 281 1.31 -25.12 -12.50
C LEU A 281 0.23 -24.05 -12.76
N GLY A 282 -1.04 -24.44 -12.88
CA GLY A 282 -2.16 -23.53 -13.01
C GLY A 282 -2.34 -22.67 -11.76
N TYR A 283 -2.45 -23.30 -10.59
CA TYR A 283 -2.41 -22.62 -9.30
C TYR A 283 -1.18 -21.71 -9.12
N TRP A 284 0.02 -22.16 -9.54
CA TRP A 284 1.24 -21.38 -9.40
C TRP A 284 1.30 -20.17 -10.35
N SER A 285 0.71 -20.27 -11.54
CA SER A 285 0.65 -19.14 -12.50
C SER A 285 -0.15 -17.93 -11.97
N VAL A 286 -1.07 -18.15 -11.03
CA VAL A 286 -1.88 -17.10 -10.38
C VAL A 286 -1.03 -16.14 -9.55
N MET A 287 0.15 -16.56 -9.05
CA MET A 287 0.94 -15.80 -8.08
C MET A 287 1.29 -14.39 -8.57
N THR A 288 1.67 -14.22 -9.84
CA THR A 288 2.03 -12.92 -10.42
C THR A 288 0.83 -11.97 -10.45
N SER A 289 -0.34 -12.43 -10.91
CA SER A 289 -1.58 -11.63 -10.93
C SER A 289 -2.07 -11.30 -9.52
N ALA A 290 -1.91 -12.23 -8.57
CA ALA A 290 -2.25 -12.01 -7.17
C ALA A 290 -1.33 -10.95 -6.52
N VAL A 291 -0.02 -11.03 -6.74
CA VAL A 291 0.95 -10.02 -6.27
C VAL A 291 0.59 -8.63 -6.80
N PHE A 292 0.33 -8.49 -8.10
CA PHE A 292 -0.10 -7.22 -8.69
C PHE A 292 -1.40 -6.70 -8.06
N SER A 293 -2.36 -7.59 -7.78
CA SER A 293 -3.64 -7.23 -7.14
C SER A 293 -3.51 -6.79 -5.67
N PHE A 294 -2.39 -7.12 -5.02
CA PHE A 294 -2.06 -6.67 -3.67
C PHE A 294 -0.99 -5.56 -3.67
N ALA A 295 -0.62 -4.99 -4.82
CA ALA A 295 0.31 -3.86 -4.89
C ALA A 295 -0.21 -2.64 -4.10
N GLY A 296 0.69 -1.81 -3.58
CA GLY A 296 0.33 -0.55 -2.93
C GLY A 296 -0.21 -0.69 -1.51
N VAL A 297 -0.39 -1.90 -0.96
CA VAL A 297 -0.75 -2.10 0.46
C VAL A 297 0.29 -1.50 1.41
N GLU A 298 1.56 -1.49 1.02
CA GLU A 298 2.66 -0.85 1.74
C GLU A 298 2.59 0.70 1.75
N SER A 299 1.75 1.33 0.94
CA SER A 299 1.65 2.79 0.82
C SER A 299 1.22 3.50 2.12
N ILE A 300 0.46 2.81 2.98
CA ILE A 300 -0.01 3.32 4.29
C ILE A 300 1.12 3.89 5.13
N ALA A 301 2.25 3.17 5.19
CA ALA A 301 3.35 3.55 6.06
C ALA A 301 4.15 4.74 5.51
N MET A 302 4.08 5.02 4.20
CA MET A 302 4.93 6.02 3.53
C MET A 302 4.63 7.45 3.99
N ALA A 303 3.40 7.72 4.43
CA ALA A 303 2.97 8.98 5.01
C ALA A 303 3.21 9.05 6.54
N GLY A 304 4.12 8.23 7.09
CA GLY A 304 4.29 8.08 8.55
C GLY A 304 4.61 9.37 9.31
N ALA A 305 5.31 10.33 8.70
CA ALA A 305 5.58 11.64 9.28
C ALA A 305 4.40 12.64 9.16
N GLU A 306 3.50 12.44 8.19
CA GLU A 306 2.26 13.22 8.03
C GLU A 306 1.11 12.71 8.94
N THR A 307 1.23 11.48 9.43
CA THR A 307 0.20 10.78 10.21
C THR A 307 0.14 11.29 11.66
N ARG A 308 -1.07 11.46 12.21
CA ARG A 308 -1.27 11.74 13.65
C ARG A 308 -0.99 10.47 14.47
N ASN A 309 -0.28 10.62 15.60
CA ASN A 309 0.08 9.55 16.54
C ASN A 309 0.56 8.25 15.82
N PRO A 310 1.57 8.34 14.93
CA PRO A 310 1.87 7.31 13.92
C PRO A 310 2.25 5.95 14.51
N ARG A 311 2.85 5.93 15.70
CA ARG A 311 3.22 4.71 16.44
C ARG A 311 2.00 3.84 16.78
N LYS A 312 0.82 4.45 16.93
CA LYS A 312 -0.47 3.78 17.21
C LYS A 312 -1.29 3.62 15.92
N ALA A 313 -1.32 4.64 15.06
CA ALA A 313 -2.14 4.67 13.85
C ALA A 313 -1.65 3.71 12.73
N ILE A 314 -0.34 3.67 12.43
CA ILE A 314 0.18 2.83 11.33
C ILE A 314 -0.01 1.34 11.63
N PRO A 315 0.33 0.80 12.83
CA PRO A 315 0.10 -0.61 13.13
C PRO A 315 -1.37 -1.00 13.16
N ALA A 316 -2.25 -0.10 13.63
CA ALA A 316 -3.69 -0.31 13.57
C ALA A 316 -4.18 -0.42 12.11
N ALA A 317 -3.68 0.45 11.21
CA ALA A 317 -3.99 0.39 9.79
C ALA A 317 -3.47 -0.90 9.12
N CYS A 318 -2.21 -1.30 9.36
CA CYS A 318 -1.64 -2.56 8.86
C CYS A 318 -2.43 -3.80 9.34
N ARG A 319 -2.85 -3.83 10.62
CA ARG A 319 -3.71 -4.90 11.16
C ARG A 319 -5.10 -4.91 10.55
N ASN A 320 -5.66 -3.73 10.26
CA ASN A 320 -6.98 -3.61 9.63
C ASN A 320 -6.94 -3.99 8.15
N VAL A 321 -5.83 -3.74 7.45
CA VAL A 321 -5.57 -4.21 6.07
C VAL A 321 -5.68 -5.72 5.97
N PHE A 322 -5.07 -6.47 6.89
CA PHE A 322 -5.14 -7.94 6.91
C PHE A 322 -6.59 -8.43 6.87
N TRP A 323 -7.43 -8.02 7.84
CA TRP A 323 -8.82 -8.47 7.89
C TRP A 323 -9.66 -7.95 6.71
N ARG A 324 -9.48 -6.69 6.32
CA ARG A 324 -10.34 -6.03 5.34
C ARG A 324 -10.03 -6.47 3.92
N ILE A 325 -8.77 -6.48 3.51
CA ILE A 325 -8.40 -6.85 2.15
C ILE A 325 -8.54 -8.35 1.96
N LEU A 326 -8.05 -9.18 2.89
CA LEU A 326 -8.16 -10.65 2.76
C LEU A 326 -9.63 -11.09 2.70
N LEU A 327 -10.52 -10.59 3.56
CA LEU A 327 -11.93 -10.99 3.54
C LEU A 327 -12.62 -10.57 2.24
N PHE A 328 -12.51 -9.32 1.82
CA PHE A 328 -13.21 -8.86 0.61
C PHE A 328 -12.62 -9.45 -0.67
N TYR A 329 -11.31 -9.67 -0.76
CA TYR A 329 -10.69 -10.30 -1.94
C TYR A 329 -11.04 -11.77 -2.01
N MET A 330 -10.86 -12.53 -0.93
CA MET A 330 -11.17 -13.96 -0.91
C MET A 330 -12.65 -14.21 -1.19
N LEU A 331 -13.55 -13.36 -0.67
CA LEU A 331 -14.98 -13.45 -0.95
C LEU A 331 -15.32 -13.07 -2.40
N ALA A 332 -14.73 -11.99 -2.95
CA ALA A 332 -14.92 -11.61 -4.35
C ALA A 332 -14.44 -12.71 -5.32
N ILE A 333 -13.28 -13.32 -5.05
CA ILE A 333 -12.68 -14.38 -5.88
C ILE A 333 -13.48 -15.68 -5.76
N PHE A 334 -13.92 -16.03 -4.55
CA PHE A 334 -14.81 -17.17 -4.31
C PHE A 334 -16.12 -17.02 -5.10
N VAL A 335 -16.76 -15.84 -5.00
CA VAL A 335 -18.00 -15.52 -5.73
C VAL A 335 -17.78 -15.58 -7.25
N VAL A 336 -16.69 -15.01 -7.79
CA VAL A 336 -16.36 -15.16 -9.22
C VAL A 336 -16.21 -16.63 -9.63
N GLY A 337 -15.58 -17.45 -8.80
CA GLY A 337 -15.40 -18.88 -9.06
C GLY A 337 -16.69 -19.70 -9.05
N LEU A 338 -17.77 -19.22 -8.42
CA LEU A 338 -19.11 -19.80 -8.52
C LEU A 338 -19.84 -19.39 -9.81
N LEU A 339 -19.51 -18.20 -10.35
CA LEU A 339 -20.28 -17.53 -11.39
C LEU A 339 -19.75 -17.70 -12.82
N VAL A 340 -18.45 -17.94 -12.98
CA VAL A 340 -17.81 -17.97 -14.31
C VAL A 340 -17.01 -19.25 -14.50
N ALA A 341 -17.21 -19.90 -15.65
CA ALA A 341 -16.45 -21.07 -16.06
C ALA A 341 -15.03 -20.65 -16.47
N SER A 342 -14.00 -21.38 -16.03
CA SER A 342 -12.60 -21.03 -16.33
C SER A 342 -12.22 -21.18 -17.81
N ASP A 343 -13.06 -21.86 -18.60
CA ASP A 343 -12.95 -22.02 -20.05
C ASP A 343 -13.74 -20.98 -20.86
N ASP A 344 -14.48 -20.04 -20.24
CA ASP A 344 -15.17 -18.96 -20.95
C ASP A 344 -14.18 -18.10 -21.76
N PRO A 345 -14.37 -17.95 -23.09
CA PRO A 345 -13.40 -17.27 -23.95
C PRO A 345 -13.26 -15.78 -23.63
N ARG A 346 -14.26 -15.15 -23.00
CA ARG A 346 -14.22 -13.72 -22.60
C ARG A 346 -13.24 -13.43 -21.47
N LEU A 347 -12.63 -14.45 -20.85
CA LEU A 347 -11.62 -14.29 -19.79
C LEU A 347 -10.25 -13.86 -20.31
N ASP A 348 -9.91 -14.18 -21.56
CA ASP A 348 -8.67 -13.75 -22.24
C ASP A 348 -8.90 -13.20 -23.66
N GLY A 349 -10.14 -13.14 -24.13
CA GLY A 349 -10.46 -12.71 -25.50
C GLY A 349 -10.14 -13.77 -26.55
N ALA A 350 -10.32 -15.05 -26.23
CA ALA A 350 -10.09 -16.13 -27.18
C ALA A 350 -11.09 -16.09 -28.35
N GLY A 351 -10.60 -16.33 -29.57
CA GLY A 351 -11.39 -16.19 -30.81
C GLY A 351 -11.73 -14.72 -31.08
N ASP A 352 -12.95 -14.46 -31.54
CA ASP A 352 -13.45 -13.10 -31.82
C ASP A 352 -14.11 -12.44 -30.58
N SER A 353 -13.78 -12.91 -29.36
CA SER A 353 -14.42 -12.42 -28.13
C SER A 353 -13.65 -11.25 -27.50
N VAL A 354 -14.38 -10.23 -27.05
CA VAL A 354 -13.80 -9.12 -26.26
C VAL A 354 -13.54 -9.59 -24.84
N THR A 355 -12.34 -9.29 -24.30
CA THR A 355 -12.03 -9.59 -22.90
C THR A 355 -12.89 -8.77 -21.95
N GLN A 356 -13.44 -9.41 -20.92
CA GLN A 356 -14.31 -8.77 -19.94
C GLN A 356 -13.93 -9.16 -18.51
N SER A 357 -14.25 -8.29 -17.55
CA SER A 357 -14.17 -8.65 -16.14
C SER A 357 -15.10 -9.83 -15.83
N PRO A 358 -14.72 -10.81 -14.99
CA PRO A 358 -15.59 -11.93 -14.63
C PRO A 358 -16.95 -11.50 -14.05
N PHE A 359 -17.01 -10.35 -13.36
CA PHE A 359 -18.26 -9.78 -12.88
C PHE A 359 -19.17 -9.25 -13.98
N VAL A 360 -18.60 -8.71 -15.07
CA VAL A 360 -19.33 -8.27 -16.27
C VAL A 360 -19.87 -9.50 -17.02
N ILE A 361 -19.04 -10.54 -17.15
CA ILE A 361 -19.41 -11.85 -17.71
C ILE A 361 -20.60 -12.48 -16.95
N ALA A 362 -20.52 -12.51 -15.62
CA ALA A 362 -21.59 -13.04 -14.77
C ALA A 362 -22.90 -12.24 -14.89
N ALA A 363 -22.83 -10.90 -14.90
CA ALA A 363 -24.01 -10.06 -15.05
C ALA A 363 -24.66 -10.19 -16.45
N GLN A 364 -23.86 -10.38 -17.51
CA GLN A 364 -24.38 -10.73 -18.84
C GLN A 364 -25.05 -12.12 -18.85
N ALA A 365 -24.43 -13.12 -18.22
CA ALA A 365 -24.97 -14.49 -18.14
C ALA A 365 -26.28 -14.56 -17.33
N ALA A 366 -26.48 -13.67 -16.36
CA ALA A 366 -27.73 -13.49 -15.63
C ALA A 366 -28.77 -12.59 -16.36
N HIS A 367 -28.52 -12.24 -17.63
CA HIS A 367 -29.39 -11.40 -18.46
C HIS A 367 -29.74 -10.02 -17.87
N LEU A 368 -28.87 -9.43 -17.05
CA LEU A 368 -29.07 -8.12 -16.43
C LEU A 368 -28.55 -7.01 -17.39
N PRO A 369 -29.39 -6.21 -18.06
CA PRO A 369 -28.93 -5.41 -19.20
C PRO A 369 -28.09 -4.18 -18.81
N ALA A 370 -28.41 -3.50 -17.71
CA ALA A 370 -27.74 -2.26 -17.32
C ALA A 370 -26.44 -2.49 -16.52
N ILE A 371 -26.39 -3.57 -15.74
CA ILE A 371 -25.32 -3.82 -14.76
C ILE A 371 -23.94 -4.01 -15.40
N PRO A 372 -23.75 -4.80 -16.48
CA PRO A 372 -22.49 -4.92 -17.21
C PRO A 372 -21.86 -3.55 -17.54
N SER A 373 -22.66 -2.63 -18.08
CA SER A 373 -22.22 -1.29 -18.45
C SER A 373 -21.84 -0.44 -17.22
N VAL A 374 -22.68 -0.44 -16.17
CA VAL A 374 -22.40 0.31 -14.93
C VAL A 374 -21.15 -0.20 -14.23
N VAL A 375 -20.98 -1.52 -14.10
CA VAL A 375 -19.78 -2.13 -13.52
C VAL A 375 -18.55 -1.73 -14.33
N ASN A 376 -18.57 -1.93 -15.65
CA ASN A 376 -17.41 -1.65 -16.51
C ASN A 376 -17.00 -0.16 -16.50
N ALA A 377 -17.96 0.76 -16.40
CA ALA A 377 -17.69 2.20 -16.23
C ALA A 377 -17.00 2.53 -14.89
N ILE A 378 -17.38 1.85 -13.80
CA ILE A 378 -16.72 2.01 -12.49
C ILE A 378 -15.34 1.33 -12.48
N LEU A 379 -15.12 0.26 -13.25
CA LEU A 379 -13.79 -0.34 -13.42
C LEU A 379 -12.80 0.63 -14.08
N ILE A 380 -13.25 1.41 -15.07
CA ILE A 380 -12.40 2.43 -15.74
C ILE A 380 -12.06 3.59 -14.79
N SER A 381 -13.02 4.09 -14.00
CA SER A 381 -12.72 5.14 -13.02
C SER A 381 -11.83 4.63 -11.89
N SER A 382 -11.99 3.37 -11.47
CA SER A 382 -11.12 2.67 -10.53
C SER A 382 -9.68 2.57 -11.02
N ALA A 383 -9.49 2.17 -12.29
CA ALA A 383 -8.19 2.09 -12.94
C ALA A 383 -7.52 3.48 -13.04
N TRP A 384 -8.27 4.50 -13.44
CA TRP A 384 -7.73 5.86 -13.55
C TRP A 384 -7.34 6.46 -12.19
N SER A 385 -8.12 6.22 -11.13
CA SER A 385 -7.75 6.61 -9.75
C SER A 385 -6.44 5.92 -9.32
N SER A 386 -6.26 4.64 -9.64
CA SER A 386 -5.01 3.90 -9.41
C SER A 386 -3.82 4.54 -10.15
N ALA A 387 -3.98 4.89 -11.42
CA ALA A 387 -2.96 5.60 -12.20
C ALA A 387 -2.57 6.97 -11.59
N ASN A 388 -3.56 7.72 -11.09
CA ASN A 388 -3.30 9.00 -10.40
C ASN A 388 -2.60 8.80 -9.04
N GLN A 389 -2.94 7.73 -8.29
CA GLN A 389 -2.26 7.36 -7.05
C GLN A 389 -0.81 6.95 -7.29
N ALA A 390 -0.54 6.18 -8.36
CA ALA A 390 0.81 5.83 -8.78
C ALA A 390 1.63 7.07 -9.18
N LEU A 391 1.03 8.01 -9.93
CA LEU A 391 1.64 9.29 -10.25
C LEU A 391 2.02 10.07 -8.98
N LEU A 392 1.10 10.22 -8.03
CA LEU A 392 1.35 11.01 -6.82
C LEU A 392 2.37 10.34 -5.88
N SER A 393 2.34 9.01 -5.74
CA SER A 393 3.29 8.27 -4.90
C SER A 393 4.69 8.27 -5.54
N GLY A 394 4.78 7.96 -6.82
CA GLY A 394 6.04 7.90 -7.56
C GLY A 394 6.73 9.26 -7.72
N THR A 395 5.97 10.34 -7.98
CA THR A 395 6.56 11.69 -8.07
C THR A 395 7.08 12.20 -6.73
N ARG A 396 6.44 11.84 -5.60
CA ARG A 396 6.96 12.09 -4.25
C ARG A 396 8.19 11.25 -3.92
N ALA A 397 8.20 9.96 -4.25
CA ALA A 397 9.36 9.09 -4.07
C ALA A 397 10.59 9.62 -4.82
N LEU A 398 10.41 10.05 -6.08
CA LEU A 398 11.48 10.65 -6.89
C LEU A 398 11.93 12.01 -6.36
N TYR A 399 11.02 12.84 -5.85
CA TYR A 399 11.35 14.11 -5.20
C TYR A 399 12.16 13.91 -3.91
N ALA A 400 11.78 12.93 -3.08
CA ALA A 400 12.52 12.56 -1.88
C ALA A 400 13.94 12.05 -2.20
N LEU A 401 14.10 11.18 -3.21
CA LEU A 401 15.43 10.78 -3.69
C LEU A 401 16.25 11.98 -4.18
N ALA A 402 15.62 12.99 -4.79
CA ALA A 402 16.31 14.18 -5.26
C ALA A 402 16.78 15.10 -4.13
N LEU A 403 16.05 15.17 -3.01
CA LEU A 403 16.47 15.91 -1.80
C LEU A 403 17.75 15.31 -1.20
N GLU A 404 17.83 13.97 -1.17
CA GLU A 404 18.96 13.20 -0.64
C GLU A 404 20.18 13.14 -1.59
N GLY A 405 20.14 13.81 -2.74
CA GLY A 405 21.16 13.68 -3.79
C GLY A 405 21.25 12.27 -4.39
N GLN A 406 20.21 11.45 -4.22
CA GLN A 406 20.04 10.11 -4.79
C GLN A 406 19.35 10.14 -6.17
N ALA A 407 18.81 11.30 -6.57
CA ALA A 407 18.35 11.59 -7.93
C ALA A 407 18.82 13.00 -8.39
N PRO A 408 18.87 13.28 -9.71
CA PRO A 408 19.27 14.59 -10.23
C PRO A 408 18.44 15.76 -9.70
N ALA A 409 19.11 16.85 -9.30
CA ALA A 409 18.49 18.06 -8.73
C ALA A 409 17.47 18.77 -9.65
N VAL A 410 17.36 18.38 -10.93
CA VAL A 410 16.27 18.81 -11.82
C VAL A 410 14.90 18.41 -11.24
N PHE A 411 14.80 17.27 -10.57
CA PHE A 411 13.57 16.77 -9.96
C PHE A 411 13.10 17.58 -8.74
N LEU A 412 13.97 18.40 -8.14
CA LEU A 412 13.58 19.34 -7.07
C LEU A 412 12.77 20.55 -7.56
N ARG A 413 12.64 20.75 -8.87
CA ARG A 413 11.94 21.90 -9.46
C ARG A 413 10.42 21.77 -9.29
N THR A 414 9.88 22.53 -8.35
CA THR A 414 8.44 22.66 -8.11
C THR A 414 7.82 23.83 -8.88
N THR A 415 6.50 23.78 -9.08
CA THR A 415 5.71 24.95 -9.52
C THR A 415 5.41 25.87 -8.34
N ARG A 416 4.87 27.07 -8.62
CA ARG A 416 4.33 28.01 -7.61
C ARG A 416 3.25 27.44 -6.66
N TRP A 417 2.76 26.22 -6.92
CA TRP A 417 1.78 25.51 -6.10
C TRP A 417 2.36 24.28 -5.37
N GLY A 418 3.69 24.09 -5.40
CA GLY A 418 4.38 22.97 -4.74
C GLY A 418 4.40 21.65 -5.51
N VAL A 419 3.98 21.63 -6.78
CA VAL A 419 3.95 20.41 -7.61
C VAL A 419 5.33 20.18 -8.27
N PRO A 420 5.99 19.01 -8.11
CA PRO A 420 7.29 18.73 -8.72
C PRO A 420 7.13 18.39 -10.22
N TRP A 421 7.02 19.42 -11.07
CA TRP A 421 6.68 19.27 -12.49
C TRP A 421 7.68 18.42 -13.27
N ALA A 422 8.97 18.45 -12.90
CA ALA A 422 10.00 17.62 -13.52
C ALA A 422 9.79 16.12 -13.25
N CYS A 423 9.29 15.76 -12.07
CA CYS A 423 8.85 14.40 -11.78
C CYS A 423 7.61 14.06 -12.62
N VAL A 424 6.58 14.91 -12.61
CA VAL A 424 5.34 14.69 -13.39
C VAL A 424 5.65 14.49 -14.88
N ALA A 425 6.59 15.25 -15.45
CA ALA A 425 7.03 15.09 -16.84
C ALA A 425 7.72 13.75 -17.13
N LEU A 426 8.54 13.22 -16.22
CA LEU A 426 9.13 11.88 -16.37
C LEU A 426 8.03 10.81 -16.38
N PHE A 427 7.09 10.89 -15.43
CA PHE A 427 5.97 9.95 -15.35
C PHE A 427 5.03 10.06 -16.55
N ALA A 428 4.83 11.26 -17.10
CA ALA A 428 4.09 11.47 -18.35
C ALA A 428 4.75 10.76 -19.54
N VAL A 429 6.08 10.80 -19.66
CA VAL A 429 6.83 10.09 -20.71
C VAL A 429 6.70 8.57 -20.55
N PHE A 430 6.77 8.04 -19.32
CA PHE A 430 6.57 6.61 -19.08
C PHE A 430 5.11 6.15 -19.29
N ALA A 431 4.12 7.03 -19.06
CA ALA A 431 2.73 6.75 -19.39
C ALA A 431 2.51 6.50 -20.90
N LEU A 432 3.41 6.99 -21.77
CA LEU A 432 3.39 6.69 -23.22
C LEU A 432 3.73 5.23 -23.53
N LEU A 433 4.29 4.43 -22.61
CA LEU A 433 4.45 2.98 -22.83
C LEU A 433 3.10 2.28 -23.04
N SER A 434 1.99 2.90 -22.63
CA SER A 434 0.63 2.43 -22.93
C SER A 434 0.38 2.19 -24.42
N PHE A 435 1.09 2.91 -25.31
CA PHE A 435 1.00 2.72 -26.78
C PHE A 435 1.46 1.34 -27.26
N MET A 436 2.14 0.53 -26.42
CA MET A 436 2.45 -0.87 -26.73
C MET A 436 1.19 -1.73 -26.94
N SER A 437 0.04 -1.33 -26.37
CA SER A 437 -1.25 -1.96 -26.62
C SER A 437 -1.70 -1.94 -28.10
N LEU A 438 -1.18 -1.01 -28.91
CA LEU A 438 -1.51 -0.92 -30.34
C LEU A 438 -0.76 -1.93 -31.21
N SER A 439 0.44 -2.36 -30.79
CA SER A 439 1.30 -3.25 -31.57
C SER A 439 1.31 -4.70 -31.06
N ALA A 440 1.04 -4.91 -29.78
CA ALA A 440 0.96 -6.24 -29.16
C ALA A 440 -0.49 -6.69 -28.87
N GLY A 441 -1.47 -5.80 -28.96
CA GLY A 441 -2.79 -5.99 -28.37
C GLY A 441 -2.82 -5.54 -26.90
N ALA A 442 -3.97 -5.03 -26.46
CA ALA A 442 -4.09 -4.39 -25.15
C ALA A 442 -3.94 -5.36 -23.97
N LEU A 443 -4.38 -6.61 -24.12
CA LEU A 443 -4.30 -7.64 -23.10
C LEU A 443 -2.86 -8.14 -22.86
N ASP A 444 -2.10 -8.42 -23.92
CA ASP A 444 -0.70 -8.86 -23.80
C ASP A 444 0.16 -7.73 -23.21
N ALA A 445 -0.03 -6.49 -23.66
CA ALA A 445 0.63 -5.32 -23.08
C ALA A 445 0.31 -5.17 -21.58
N PHE A 446 -0.97 -5.31 -21.20
CA PHE A 446 -1.39 -5.32 -19.79
C PHE A 446 -0.66 -6.40 -18.99
N TYR A 447 -0.67 -7.66 -19.43
CA TYR A 447 0.01 -8.74 -18.69
C TYR A 447 1.54 -8.57 -18.61
N TRP A 448 2.17 -7.90 -19.58
CA TRP A 448 3.60 -7.54 -19.48
C TRP A 448 3.84 -6.47 -18.40
N PHE A 449 3.01 -5.43 -18.31
CA PHE A 449 3.11 -4.44 -17.23
C PHE A 449 2.75 -5.01 -15.85
N VAL A 450 1.77 -5.91 -15.78
CA VAL A 450 1.44 -6.69 -14.57
C VAL A 450 2.66 -7.47 -14.08
N SER A 451 3.37 -8.14 -14.99
CA SER A 451 4.55 -8.96 -14.66
C SER A 451 5.71 -8.09 -14.13
N LEU A 452 6.01 -6.98 -14.81
CA LEU A 452 7.06 -6.03 -14.40
C LEU A 452 6.73 -5.37 -13.05
N THR A 453 5.47 -4.95 -12.85
CA THR A 453 5.03 -4.30 -11.62
C THR A 453 5.02 -5.29 -10.45
N ALA A 454 4.58 -6.53 -10.68
CA ALA A 454 4.62 -7.59 -9.66
C ALA A 454 6.04 -7.90 -9.19
N ALA A 455 7.04 -7.88 -10.10
CA ALA A 455 8.44 -8.07 -9.72
C ALA A 455 8.94 -6.96 -8.78
N GLY A 456 8.72 -5.69 -9.12
CA GLY A 456 9.10 -4.56 -8.27
C GLY A 456 8.35 -4.49 -6.93
N VAL A 457 7.10 -4.97 -6.88
CA VAL A 457 6.34 -5.17 -5.64
C VAL A 457 6.97 -6.26 -4.77
N LEU A 458 7.35 -7.41 -5.36
CA LEU A 458 8.06 -8.48 -4.64
C LEU A 458 9.41 -8.01 -4.08
N VAL A 459 10.17 -7.21 -4.83
CA VAL A 459 11.41 -6.58 -4.34
C VAL A 459 11.13 -5.63 -3.16
N SER A 460 10.06 -4.84 -3.23
CA SER A 460 9.65 -3.94 -2.13
C SER A 460 9.28 -4.73 -0.88
N TRP A 461 8.55 -5.84 -1.03
CA TRP A 461 8.22 -6.75 0.06
C TRP A 461 9.45 -7.47 0.62
N ILE A 462 10.37 -7.92 -0.24
CA ILE A 462 11.68 -8.47 0.18
C ILE A 462 12.43 -7.43 1.03
N ALA A 463 12.45 -6.16 0.64
CA ALA A 463 13.06 -5.10 1.42
C ALA A 463 12.41 -4.94 2.80
N ILE A 464 11.08 -4.84 2.87
CA ILE A 464 10.32 -4.77 4.13
C ILE A 464 10.66 -5.94 5.07
N LEU A 465 10.66 -7.16 4.54
CA LEU A 465 10.89 -8.38 5.31
C LEU A 465 12.36 -8.51 5.77
N VAL A 466 13.32 -8.09 4.94
CA VAL A 466 14.75 -8.00 5.31
C VAL A 466 14.97 -6.95 6.40
N ASN A 467 14.34 -5.78 6.28
CA ASN A 467 14.41 -4.69 7.26
C ASN A 467 13.90 -5.18 8.62
N HIS A 468 12.70 -5.76 8.66
CA HIS A 468 12.10 -6.30 9.89
C HIS A 468 12.94 -7.42 10.51
N LEU A 469 13.31 -8.44 9.72
CA LEU A 469 14.13 -9.54 10.23
C LEU A 469 15.49 -9.05 10.78
N ARG A 470 16.01 -7.95 10.24
CA ARG A 470 17.24 -7.31 10.72
C ARG A 470 17.04 -6.50 12.01
N LEU A 471 15.99 -5.70 12.13
CA LEU A 471 15.59 -5.06 13.40
C LEU A 471 15.44 -6.11 14.52
N ARG A 472 14.75 -7.22 14.22
CA ARG A 472 14.49 -8.34 15.15
C ARG A 472 15.72 -9.21 15.41
N ARG A 473 16.84 -9.00 14.70
CA ARG A 473 18.17 -9.55 15.03
C ARG A 473 19.00 -8.54 15.83
N ALA A 474 18.96 -7.26 15.48
CA ALA A 474 19.68 -6.20 16.16
C ALA A 474 19.21 -6.02 17.62
N LEU A 475 17.90 -6.03 17.89
CA LEU A 475 17.34 -6.05 19.26
C LEU A 475 17.95 -7.18 20.11
N ARG A 476 18.02 -8.41 19.57
CA ARG A 476 18.61 -9.57 20.26
C ARG A 476 20.12 -9.45 20.48
N VAL A 477 20.86 -8.89 19.52
CA VAL A 477 22.31 -8.66 19.63
C VAL A 477 22.63 -7.56 20.66
N GLN A 478 21.77 -6.56 20.79
CA GLN A 478 21.90 -5.46 21.75
C GLN A 478 21.25 -5.73 23.12
N GLY A 479 20.67 -6.92 23.33
CA GLY A 479 20.04 -7.31 24.59
C GLY A 479 18.66 -6.70 24.87
N PHE A 480 18.06 -5.97 23.93
CA PHE A 480 16.75 -5.36 24.12
C PHE A 480 15.61 -6.37 23.92
N PRO A 481 14.65 -6.46 24.85
CA PRO A 481 13.49 -7.34 24.71
C PRO A 481 12.55 -6.81 23.61
N ALA A 482 11.94 -7.72 22.86
CA ALA A 482 11.01 -7.38 21.79
C ALA A 482 9.77 -6.60 22.27
N THR A 483 9.47 -6.64 23.57
CA THR A 483 8.38 -5.91 24.23
C THR A 483 8.61 -4.40 24.31
N ARG A 484 9.86 -3.91 24.15
CA ARG A 484 10.19 -2.47 24.12
C ARG A 484 9.83 -1.79 22.79
N LEU A 485 9.38 -2.55 21.78
CA LEU A 485 8.79 -2.00 20.56
C LEU A 485 7.35 -1.52 20.83
N PRO A 486 6.95 -0.29 20.43
CA PRO A 486 5.60 0.23 20.64
C PRO A 486 4.48 -0.64 20.06
N TRP A 487 4.80 -1.46 19.06
CA TRP A 487 3.96 -2.57 18.63
C TRP A 487 4.83 -3.79 18.30
N HIS A 488 4.42 -4.97 18.77
CA HIS A 488 5.13 -6.23 18.57
C HIS A 488 4.20 -7.44 18.66
N ASN A 489 4.58 -8.53 17.99
CA ASN A 489 3.88 -9.80 17.99
C ASN A 489 4.90 -10.95 18.18
N ALA A 490 4.53 -12.08 18.79
CA ALA A 490 5.49 -13.18 18.99
C ALA A 490 5.80 -13.97 17.70
N TRP A 491 4.84 -14.05 16.78
CA TRP A 491 4.90 -14.93 15.60
C TRP A 491 5.57 -14.31 14.36
N THR A 492 5.70 -12.98 14.32
CA THR A 492 6.20 -12.24 13.15
C THR A 492 7.62 -12.59 12.70
N PRO A 493 8.61 -12.98 13.55
CA PRO A 493 9.93 -13.36 13.05
C PRO A 493 9.90 -14.62 12.18
N TYR A 494 8.97 -15.55 12.45
CA TYR A 494 8.80 -16.78 11.68
C TYR A 494 8.03 -16.53 10.39
N ALA A 495 6.91 -15.81 10.48
CA ALA A 495 6.12 -15.45 9.30
C ALA A 495 6.91 -14.57 8.32
N SER A 496 7.72 -13.63 8.80
CA SER A 496 8.54 -12.78 7.93
C SER A 496 9.68 -13.55 7.26
N ALA A 497 10.24 -14.56 7.93
CA ALA A 497 11.24 -15.45 7.32
C ALA A 497 10.62 -16.38 6.26
N TRP A 498 9.44 -16.94 6.52
CA TRP A 498 8.68 -17.72 5.54
C TRP A 498 8.28 -16.86 4.33
N ALA A 499 7.69 -15.69 4.56
CA ALA A 499 7.26 -14.77 3.52
C ALA A 499 8.45 -14.26 2.68
N LEU A 500 9.62 -14.04 3.28
CA LEU A 500 10.83 -13.68 2.55
C LEU A 500 11.24 -14.80 1.58
N GLY A 501 11.18 -16.05 2.02
CA GLY A 501 11.37 -17.21 1.15
C GLY A 501 10.34 -17.27 0.02
N MET A 502 9.05 -17.10 0.33
CA MET A 502 7.97 -17.08 -0.66
C MET A 502 8.15 -15.95 -1.69
N CYS A 503 8.45 -14.72 -1.27
CA CYS A 503 8.67 -13.61 -2.20
C CYS A 503 9.83 -13.89 -3.16
N VAL A 504 10.95 -14.44 -2.67
CA VAL A 504 12.10 -14.82 -3.52
C VAL A 504 11.74 -15.96 -4.48
N VAL A 505 11.02 -16.98 -4.02
CA VAL A 505 10.59 -18.10 -4.88
C VAL A 505 9.59 -17.64 -5.94
N ILE A 506 8.61 -16.80 -5.60
CA ILE A 506 7.66 -16.22 -6.56
C ILE A 506 8.40 -15.31 -7.55
N LEU A 507 9.30 -14.44 -7.11
CA LEU A 507 10.08 -13.55 -7.98
C LEU A 507 10.94 -14.33 -8.99
N LEU A 508 11.60 -15.41 -8.56
CA LEU A 508 12.41 -16.25 -9.45
C LEU A 508 11.56 -17.13 -10.38
N THR A 509 10.32 -17.47 -10.00
CA THR A 509 9.43 -18.35 -10.79
C THR A 509 8.32 -17.62 -11.54
N GLY A 510 8.14 -16.30 -11.40
CA GLY A 510 7.03 -15.56 -12.03
C GLY A 510 6.96 -15.73 -13.55
N GLY A 511 8.12 -15.87 -14.20
CA GLY A 511 8.23 -16.15 -15.64
C GLY A 511 8.40 -17.63 -16.02
N PHE A 512 8.11 -18.59 -15.13
CA PHE A 512 8.49 -20.01 -15.31
C PHE A 512 8.07 -20.61 -16.66
N ARG A 513 6.91 -20.17 -17.19
CA ARG A 513 6.37 -20.59 -18.49
C ARG A 513 7.40 -20.48 -19.62
N VAL A 514 8.23 -19.44 -19.61
CA VAL A 514 9.24 -19.16 -20.64
C VAL A 514 10.29 -20.27 -20.76
N PHE A 515 10.59 -20.97 -19.67
CA PHE A 515 11.53 -22.10 -19.64
C PHE A 515 10.89 -23.44 -20.02
N THR A 516 9.58 -23.48 -20.28
CA THR A 516 8.88 -24.71 -20.67
C THR A 516 8.93 -24.92 -22.19
N LYS A 517 8.98 -26.20 -22.62
CA LYS A 517 9.17 -26.56 -24.03
C LYS A 517 8.10 -25.91 -24.93
N GLY A 518 8.54 -25.15 -25.93
CA GLY A 518 7.66 -24.48 -26.89
C GLY A 518 7.05 -23.14 -26.42
N ASN A 519 7.35 -22.66 -25.21
CA ASN A 519 6.79 -21.42 -24.66
C ASN A 519 7.82 -20.26 -24.54
N TRP A 520 8.95 -20.34 -25.24
CA TRP A 520 9.96 -19.28 -25.21
C TRP A 520 9.43 -17.99 -25.86
N SER A 521 9.52 -16.88 -25.12
CA SER A 521 9.14 -15.54 -25.56
C SER A 521 10.10 -14.54 -24.96
N ALA A 522 10.77 -13.74 -25.79
CA ALA A 522 11.72 -12.72 -25.32
C ALA A 522 11.01 -11.59 -24.57
N GLN A 523 9.81 -11.21 -25.03
CA GLN A 523 8.92 -10.25 -24.39
C GLN A 523 8.53 -10.71 -22.99
N SER A 524 8.10 -11.98 -22.85
CA SER A 524 7.72 -12.56 -21.56
C SER A 524 8.90 -12.81 -20.64
N PHE A 525 10.09 -13.12 -21.18
CA PHE A 525 11.33 -13.21 -20.41
C PHE A 525 11.68 -11.85 -19.78
N VAL A 526 11.73 -10.80 -20.60
CA VAL A 526 12.05 -9.44 -20.14
C VAL A 526 10.98 -8.94 -19.18
N SER A 527 9.69 -9.11 -19.49
CA SER A 527 8.61 -8.64 -18.60
C SER A 527 8.55 -9.36 -17.25
N SER A 528 9.06 -10.60 -17.16
CA SER A 528 9.12 -11.33 -15.89
C SER A 528 10.39 -11.08 -15.07
N TYR A 529 11.51 -10.72 -15.72
CA TYR A 529 12.84 -10.78 -15.11
C TYR A 529 13.69 -9.51 -15.21
N LEU A 530 13.24 -8.44 -15.89
CA LEU A 530 14.00 -7.18 -16.04
C LEU A 530 14.30 -6.45 -14.72
N ASP A 531 13.41 -6.57 -13.73
CA ASP A 531 13.53 -5.87 -12.45
C ASP A 531 14.73 -6.35 -11.61
N ILE A 532 14.95 -7.68 -11.55
CA ILE A 532 16.03 -8.30 -10.77
C ILE A 532 17.43 -7.73 -11.10
N PRO A 533 17.89 -7.68 -12.37
CA PRO A 533 19.17 -7.06 -12.72
C PRO A 533 19.14 -5.53 -12.61
N LEU A 534 17.98 -4.87 -12.75
CA LEU A 534 17.85 -3.41 -12.60
C LEU A 534 18.12 -3.00 -11.14
N VAL A 535 17.46 -3.65 -10.19
CA VAL A 535 17.66 -3.42 -8.74
C VAL A 535 19.05 -3.85 -8.30
N ALA A 536 19.55 -4.99 -8.79
CA ALA A 536 20.91 -5.44 -8.50
C ALA A 536 21.97 -4.47 -9.06
N ALA A 537 21.76 -3.90 -10.25
CA ALA A 537 22.63 -2.87 -10.82
C ALA A 537 22.58 -1.58 -10.01
N ALA A 538 21.40 -1.09 -9.63
CA ALA A 538 21.24 0.09 -8.78
C ALA A 538 22.01 -0.06 -7.46
N TYR A 539 21.85 -1.21 -6.78
CA TYR A 539 22.57 -1.54 -5.55
C TYR A 539 24.09 -1.56 -5.77
N LEU A 540 24.58 -2.30 -6.77
CA LEU A 540 26.02 -2.49 -7.02
C LEU A 540 26.71 -1.21 -7.52
N ILE A 541 26.02 -0.37 -8.30
CA ILE A 541 26.55 0.92 -8.77
C ILE A 541 26.69 1.87 -7.58
N TRP A 542 25.63 2.10 -6.80
CA TRP A 542 25.70 3.01 -5.65
C TRP A 542 26.73 2.54 -4.61
N LYS A 543 26.74 1.24 -4.30
CA LYS A 543 27.72 0.64 -3.38
C LYS A 543 29.17 0.82 -3.85
N ARG A 544 29.45 0.75 -5.15
CA ARG A 544 30.80 0.99 -5.71
C ARG A 544 31.18 2.47 -5.71
N VAL A 545 30.25 3.35 -6.10
CA VAL A 545 30.49 4.81 -6.20
C VAL A 545 30.62 5.46 -4.83
N LYS A 546 29.68 5.20 -3.91
CA LYS A 546 29.64 5.79 -2.56
C LYS A 546 30.36 4.94 -1.50
N ARG A 547 30.87 3.75 -1.86
CA ARG A 547 31.62 2.83 -0.99
C ARG A 547 30.91 2.49 0.33
N THR A 548 29.58 2.33 0.26
CA THR A 548 28.72 2.12 1.45
C THR A 548 29.01 0.78 2.13
N LYS A 549 28.74 0.74 3.44
CA LYS A 549 28.95 -0.45 4.28
C LYS A 549 27.61 -0.92 4.87
N VAL A 550 27.54 -2.23 5.08
CA VAL A 550 26.40 -2.91 5.70
C VAL A 550 26.46 -2.66 7.21
N VAL A 551 25.48 -1.95 7.78
CA VAL A 551 25.51 -1.49 9.19
C VAL A 551 25.54 -2.67 10.17
N LYS A 552 26.52 -2.76 11.08
CA LYS A 552 26.59 -3.91 11.99
C LYS A 552 25.40 -3.94 12.95
N LEU A 553 24.91 -5.13 13.31
CA LEU A 553 23.74 -5.30 14.19
C LEU A 553 23.91 -4.66 15.58
N SER A 554 25.15 -4.49 16.05
CA SER A 554 25.51 -3.81 17.30
C SER A 554 25.67 -2.29 17.16
N GLU A 555 25.69 -1.75 15.93
CA GLU A 555 25.98 -0.33 15.62
C GLU A 555 24.73 0.43 15.15
N ILE A 556 23.61 -0.26 14.86
CA ILE A 556 22.31 0.36 14.61
C ILE A 556 21.86 1.06 15.91
N PRO A 557 21.58 2.38 15.93
CA PRO A 557 21.31 3.14 17.14
C PRO A 557 19.85 2.93 17.64
N LEU A 558 19.54 1.69 18.05
CA LEU A 558 18.20 1.33 18.52
C LEU A 558 17.84 1.99 19.85
N LEU A 559 18.81 2.21 20.75
CA LEU A 559 18.55 2.81 22.06
C LEU A 559 17.89 4.19 21.93
N ALA A 560 18.48 5.09 21.14
CA ALA A 560 17.92 6.41 20.86
C ALA A 560 16.55 6.33 20.16
N ALA A 561 16.34 5.37 19.24
CA ALA A 561 15.05 5.19 18.57
C ALA A 561 13.94 4.68 19.52
N LEU A 562 14.30 3.89 20.54
CA LEU A 562 13.40 3.37 21.58
C LEU A 562 13.09 4.47 22.61
N GLU A 563 14.07 5.22 23.07
CA GLU A 563 13.89 6.36 23.99
C GLU A 563 13.05 7.47 23.34
N GLN A 564 13.29 7.78 22.06
CA GLN A 564 12.46 8.70 21.26
C GLN A 564 11.06 8.14 20.93
N ALA A 565 10.79 6.86 21.23
CA ALA A 565 9.43 6.33 21.25
C ALA A 565 8.77 6.56 22.60
N GLU A 566 9.41 6.09 23.66
CA GLU A 566 8.93 6.20 25.05
C GLU A 566 8.64 7.65 25.44
N GLN A 567 9.52 8.60 25.12
CA GLN A 567 9.31 10.04 25.39
C GLN A 567 8.09 10.64 24.66
N LYS A 568 7.72 10.13 23.48
CA LYS A 568 6.57 10.62 22.72
C LYS A 568 5.26 9.99 23.20
N ASP A 569 5.27 8.71 23.54
CA ASP A 569 4.08 8.03 24.05
C ASP A 569 3.63 8.56 25.43
N VAL A 570 4.54 9.16 26.22
CA VAL A 570 4.20 9.96 27.43
C VAL A 570 3.52 11.28 27.07
N ASN A 571 4.16 12.12 26.24
CA ASN A 571 3.63 13.44 25.88
C ASN A 571 2.28 13.39 25.12
N ASP A 572 2.03 12.32 24.35
CA ASP A 572 0.73 12.07 23.70
C ASP A 572 -0.34 11.55 24.68
N GLY A 573 0.03 11.15 25.91
CA GLY A 573 -0.87 10.62 26.95
C GLY A 573 -1.43 11.71 27.87
N ASP A 574 -0.61 12.70 28.25
CA ASP A 574 -1.04 13.81 29.12
C ASP A 574 -2.01 14.81 28.44
N GLY A 575 -2.37 14.56 27.17
CA GLY A 575 -3.31 15.35 26.37
C GLY A 575 -4.76 14.86 26.34
N GLU A 576 -5.12 13.79 27.07
CA GLU A 576 -6.48 13.27 27.18
C GLU A 576 -7.10 13.51 28.58
N VAL A 577 -7.32 14.80 28.91
CA VAL A 577 -8.06 15.29 30.09
C VAL A 577 -9.05 16.39 29.70
#